data_AF-A0AA96RH45-F1
#
_entry.id   AF-A0AA96RH45-F1
#
_cell.length_a   1.000
_cell.length_b   1.000
_cell.length_c   1.000
_cell.angle_alpha   90.00
_cell.angle_beta   90.00
_cell.angle_gamma   90.00
#
_symmetry.space_group_name_H-M   'P 1'
#
loop_
_entity.id
_entity.type
_entity.pdbx_description
1 polymer ?
#
loop_
_entity_poly.entity_id
_entity_poly.type
_entity_poly.pdbx_seq_one_letter_code
_entity_poly.pdbx_strand_id
1 'polypeptide(L)'
;MLKIDNNEHYITPSYLTDSLGDFVDAIIRLKPEFVDADEVKGYSCFEWDCEPAIYKWFLYNEPDNKVRIKILVYADEFQASAKETINGICDFDNLVSKIVSGYIQLKEYITKRRNIEVKVFNQDEWNEYYHSSFDEELSLLKKALN
;
A
#
# COMPACT_ATOMS: atom_id res chain seq x y z
N MET A 1 3.74 1.60 8.13
CA MET A 1 5.14 1.17 7.97
C MET A 1 5.17 -0.20 7.32
N LEU A 2 5.65 -0.25 6.09
CA LEU A 2 5.82 -1.48 5.34
C LEU A 2 7.29 -1.91 5.46
N LYS A 3 7.53 -3.16 5.88
CA LYS A 3 8.88 -3.72 5.91
C LYS A 3 9.19 -4.32 4.56
N ILE A 4 10.17 -3.76 3.87
CA ILE A 4 10.67 -4.27 2.60
C ILE A 4 12.14 -4.61 2.83
N ASP A 5 12.47 -5.91 2.73
CA ASP A 5 13.74 -6.47 3.17
C ASP A 5 14.08 -6.08 4.63
N ASN A 6 15.23 -5.44 4.86
CA ASN A 6 15.67 -4.96 6.18
C ASN A 6 15.32 -3.48 6.43
N ASN A 7 14.60 -2.84 5.51
CA ASN A 7 14.29 -1.42 5.58
C ASN A 7 12.82 -1.16 5.88
N GLU A 8 12.56 -0.07 6.59
CA GLU A 8 11.21 0.39 6.89
C GLU A 8 10.84 1.51 5.92
N HIS A 9 9.75 1.29 5.17
CA HIS A 9 9.25 2.24 4.19
C HIS A 9 7.90 2.80 4.61
N TYR A 10 7.73 4.11 4.38
CA TYR A 10 6.51 4.84 4.60
C TYR A 10 5.71 4.94 3.32
N ILE A 11 4.49 4.42 3.34
CA ILE A 11 3.49 4.68 2.31
C ILE A 11 2.51 5.66 2.95
N THR A 12 2.57 6.92 2.53
CA THR A 12 1.59 7.92 2.90
C THR A 12 0.61 8.09 1.74
N PRO A 13 -0.70 8.17 2.00
CA PRO A 13 -1.64 8.53 0.96
C PRO A 13 -1.36 9.98 0.55
N SER A 14 -0.78 10.19 -0.63
CA SER A 14 -0.80 11.49 -1.30
C SER A 14 -2.04 11.56 -2.20
N TYR A 15 -2.31 12.74 -2.76
CA TYR A 15 -3.58 13.11 -3.39
C TYR A 15 -4.19 12.02 -4.30
N LEU A 16 -5.51 11.87 -4.12
CA LEU A 16 -6.47 11.10 -4.90
C LEU A 16 -6.16 11.12 -6.40
N THR A 17 -5.53 10.07 -6.88
CA THR A 17 -5.79 9.47 -8.19
C THR A 17 -6.19 8.02 -7.95
N ASP A 18 -6.78 7.34 -8.94
CA ASP A 18 -7.28 5.94 -8.84
C ASP A 18 -6.23 4.89 -8.44
N SER A 19 -5.01 5.32 -8.09
CA SER A 19 -3.87 4.49 -7.70
C SER A 19 -4.16 3.53 -6.54
N LEU A 20 -5.06 3.85 -5.60
CA LEU A 20 -5.48 2.89 -4.58
C LEU A 20 -6.32 1.75 -5.17
N GLY A 21 -7.23 2.05 -6.08
CA GLY A 21 -8.03 1.04 -6.80
C GLY A 21 -7.11 0.16 -7.63
N ASP A 22 -6.25 0.78 -8.43
CA ASP A 22 -5.24 0.07 -9.24
C ASP A 22 -4.30 -0.77 -8.38
N PHE A 23 -3.91 -0.29 -7.19
CA PHE A 23 -3.06 -1.03 -6.27
C PHE A 23 -3.76 -2.25 -5.69
N VAL A 24 -5.01 -2.10 -5.25
CA VAL A 24 -5.81 -3.21 -4.73
C VAL A 24 -6.04 -4.25 -5.82
N ASP A 25 -6.41 -3.82 -7.03
CA ASP A 25 -6.59 -4.70 -8.19
C ASP A 25 -5.29 -5.41 -8.57
N ALA A 26 -4.16 -4.69 -8.52
CA ALA A 26 -2.85 -5.26 -8.79
C ALA A 26 -2.47 -6.34 -7.77
N ILE A 27 -2.80 -6.17 -6.49
CA ILE A 27 -2.54 -7.15 -5.42
C ILE A 27 -3.46 -8.36 -5.53
N ILE A 28 -4.76 -8.14 -5.75
CA ILE A 28 -5.78 -9.19 -5.88
C ILE A 28 -5.39 -10.19 -6.98
N ARG A 29 -4.92 -9.68 -8.13
CA ARG A 29 -4.53 -10.51 -9.28
C ARG A 29 -3.28 -11.36 -9.05
N LEU A 30 -2.53 -11.18 -7.96
CA LEU A 30 -1.35 -12.00 -7.65
C LEU A 30 -1.70 -13.34 -6.99
N LYS A 31 -2.92 -13.47 -6.47
CA LYS A 31 -3.29 -14.59 -5.60
C LYS A 31 -4.47 -15.38 -6.17
N PRO A 32 -4.33 -16.71 -6.35
CA PRO A 32 -5.40 -17.56 -6.86
C PRO A 32 -6.64 -17.61 -5.96
N GLU A 33 -6.54 -17.18 -4.70
CA GLU A 33 -7.65 -17.13 -3.77
C GLU A 33 -8.67 -16.01 -4.08
N PHE A 34 -8.29 -15.01 -4.88
CA PHE A 34 -9.12 -13.83 -5.14
C PHE A 34 -9.59 -13.67 -6.58
N VAL A 35 -9.06 -14.46 -7.51
CA VAL A 35 -9.40 -14.37 -8.94
C VAL A 35 -9.49 -15.77 -9.55
N ASP A 36 -10.15 -15.89 -10.70
CA ASP A 36 -10.20 -17.15 -11.42
C ASP A 36 -8.79 -17.59 -11.87
N ALA A 37 -8.58 -18.90 -12.03
CA ALA A 37 -7.24 -19.47 -12.23
C ALA A 37 -6.50 -18.93 -13.48
N ASP A 38 -7.23 -18.50 -14.50
CA ASP A 38 -6.71 -17.88 -15.72
C ASP A 38 -6.45 -16.37 -15.59
N GLU A 39 -6.95 -15.74 -14.53
CA GLU A 39 -6.73 -14.32 -14.22
C GLU A 39 -5.55 -14.08 -13.28
N VAL A 40 -5.02 -15.14 -12.64
CA VAL A 40 -3.85 -15.07 -11.75
C VAL A 40 -2.61 -14.67 -12.55
N LYS A 41 -1.96 -13.58 -12.11
CA LYS A 41 -0.75 -13.07 -12.74
C LYS A 41 0.47 -13.35 -11.86
N GLY A 42 1.58 -13.74 -12.50
CA GLY A 42 2.89 -13.79 -11.83
C GLY A 42 3.43 -12.42 -11.43
N TYR A 43 2.94 -11.36 -12.10
CA TYR A 43 3.22 -9.97 -11.75
C TYR A 43 2.10 -9.04 -12.19
N SER A 44 2.00 -7.89 -11.54
CA SER A 44 1.10 -6.79 -11.89
C SER A 44 1.85 -5.47 -11.85
N CYS A 45 1.36 -4.48 -12.60
CA CYS A 45 1.92 -3.14 -12.59
C CYS A 45 0.83 -2.08 -12.78
N PHE A 46 1.05 -0.91 -12.19
CA PHE A 46 0.21 0.26 -12.33
C PHE A 46 1.06 1.52 -12.18
N GLU A 47 0.49 2.65 -12.54
CA GLU A 47 1.14 3.96 -12.48
C GLU A 47 0.39 4.86 -11.52
N TRP A 48 1.14 5.63 -10.73
CA TRP A 48 0.62 6.69 -9.92
C TRP A 48 1.18 8.00 -10.44
N ASP A 49 0.30 8.79 -11.04
CA ASP A 49 0.60 10.13 -11.50
C ASP A 49 0.64 11.10 -10.30
N CYS A 50 1.81 11.66 -10.05
CA CYS A 50 2.11 12.61 -9.00
C CYS A 50 2.81 13.83 -9.63
N GLU A 51 2.09 14.51 -10.55
CA GLU A 51 2.58 15.66 -11.32
C GLU A 51 3.63 16.51 -10.55
N PRO A 52 4.85 16.70 -11.12
CA PRO A 52 5.27 16.29 -12.47
C PRO A 52 5.77 14.84 -12.56
N ALA A 53 5.86 14.10 -11.45
CA ALA A 53 6.51 12.80 -11.40
C ALA A 53 5.54 11.64 -11.60
N ILE A 54 6.00 10.59 -12.29
CA ILE A 54 5.24 9.33 -12.42
C ILE A 54 5.91 8.26 -11.58
N TYR A 55 5.14 7.60 -10.73
CA TYR A 55 5.57 6.45 -9.94
C TYR A 55 5.02 5.17 -10.58
N LYS A 56 5.89 4.35 -11.14
CA LYS A 56 5.50 3.06 -11.70
C LYS A 56 5.79 1.95 -10.71
N TRP A 57 4.73 1.27 -10.30
CA TRP A 57 4.79 0.18 -9.35
C TRP A 57 4.75 -1.15 -10.07
N PHE A 58 5.59 -2.07 -9.61
CA PHE A 58 5.63 -3.45 -10.04
C PHE A 58 5.51 -4.34 -8.82
N LEU A 59 4.55 -5.26 -8.85
CA LEU A 59 4.31 -6.23 -7.80
C LEU A 59 4.51 -7.62 -8.41
N TYR A 60 5.33 -8.44 -7.78
CA TYR A 60 5.59 -9.81 -8.21
C TYR A 60 5.13 -10.77 -7.14
N ASN A 61 4.42 -11.82 -7.54
CA ASN A 61 4.09 -12.91 -6.63
C ASN A 61 5.36 -13.70 -6.36
N GLU A 62 5.77 -13.77 -5.10
CA GLU A 62 6.92 -14.55 -4.67
C GLU A 62 6.44 -15.78 -3.88
N PRO A 63 7.25 -16.85 -3.80
CA PRO A 63 6.96 -18.00 -2.94
C PRO A 63 6.78 -17.60 -1.46
N ASP A 64 6.25 -18.52 -0.65
CA ASP A 64 6.14 -18.37 0.81
C ASP A 64 5.33 -17.15 1.27
N ASN A 65 4.23 -16.86 0.57
CA ASN A 65 3.35 -15.73 0.87
C ASN A 65 4.04 -14.35 0.84
N LYS A 66 5.00 -14.16 -0.07
CA LYS A 66 5.73 -12.90 -0.21
C LYS A 66 5.33 -12.16 -1.48
N VAL A 67 5.63 -10.87 -1.49
CA VAL A 67 5.51 -10.00 -2.66
C VAL A 67 6.79 -9.20 -2.79
N ARG A 68 7.33 -9.17 -4.01
CA ARG A 68 8.36 -8.19 -4.35
C ARG A 68 7.70 -6.92 -4.85
N ILE A 69 8.11 -5.80 -4.29
CA ILE A 69 7.69 -4.47 -4.70
C ILE A 69 8.88 -3.78 -5.34
N LYS A 70 8.69 -3.29 -6.56
CA LYS A 70 9.62 -2.40 -7.23
C LYS A 70 8.91 -1.11 -7.64
N ILE A 71 9.53 0.02 -7.35
CA ILE A 71 9.01 1.36 -7.68
C ILE A 71 10.06 2.12 -8.47
N LEU A 72 9.67 2.51 -9.67
CA LEU A 72 10.43 3.42 -10.52
C LEU A 72 9.78 4.79 -10.48
N VAL A 73 10.59 5.83 -10.33
CA VAL A 73 10.14 7.22 -10.38
C VAL A 73 10.70 7.87 -11.62
N TYR A 74 9.82 8.46 -12.42
CA TYR A 74 10.15 9.30 -13.57
C TYR A 74 9.98 10.75 -13.15
N ALA A 75 10.96 11.59 -13.46
CA ALA A 75 10.95 13.01 -13.06
C ALA A 75 9.89 13.84 -13.80
N ASP A 76 9.45 13.36 -14.96
CA ASP A 76 8.47 13.97 -15.83
C ASP A 76 7.58 12.91 -16.50
N GLU A 77 6.50 13.37 -17.12
CA GLU A 77 5.57 12.57 -17.92
C GLU A 77 6.21 11.97 -19.18
N PHE A 78 7.36 12.48 -19.62
CA PHE A 78 8.07 11.98 -20.79
C PHE A 78 8.84 10.68 -20.51
N GLN A 79 8.88 10.24 -19.25
CA GLN A 79 9.51 9.00 -18.80
C GLN A 79 10.95 8.81 -19.31
N ALA A 80 11.67 9.92 -19.52
CA ALA A 80 12.97 9.92 -20.20
C ALA A 80 14.07 9.21 -19.40
N SER A 81 13.98 9.24 -18.06
CA SER A 81 14.86 8.48 -17.17
C SER A 81 14.11 8.01 -15.93
N ALA A 82 14.30 6.75 -15.58
CA ALA A 82 13.73 6.13 -14.38
C ALA A 82 14.77 6.09 -13.27
N LYS A 83 14.38 6.51 -12.06
CA LYS A 83 15.13 6.26 -10.83
C LYS A 83 14.43 5.15 -10.04
N GLU A 84 15.12 4.05 -9.80
CA GLU A 84 14.63 3.04 -8.85
C GLU A 84 14.69 3.62 -7.44
N THR A 85 13.55 3.57 -6.73
CA THR A 85 13.45 4.10 -5.36
C THR A 85 13.21 3.00 -4.33
N ILE A 86 12.48 1.96 -4.73
CA ILE A 86 12.22 0.77 -3.91
C ILE A 86 12.40 -0.45 -4.80
N ASN A 87 13.05 -1.47 -4.27
CA ASN A 87 13.11 -2.82 -4.84
C ASN A 87 13.42 -3.80 -3.72
N GLY A 88 12.41 -4.54 -3.28
CA GLY A 88 12.61 -5.53 -2.23
C GLY A 88 11.36 -6.34 -1.94
N ILE A 89 11.45 -7.22 -0.95
CA ILE A 89 10.41 -8.20 -0.65
C ILE A 89 9.74 -7.90 0.68
N CYS A 90 8.42 -8.04 0.73
CA CYS A 90 7.64 -8.00 1.96
C CYS A 90 6.71 -9.22 2.07
N ASP A 91 6.23 -9.46 3.29
CA ASP A 91 5.16 -10.42 3.55
C ASP A 91 3.82 -9.89 2.99
N PHE A 92 3.05 -10.76 2.33
CA PHE A 92 1.78 -10.39 1.70
C PHE A 92 0.73 -9.98 2.73
N ASP A 93 0.60 -10.72 3.84
CA ASP A 93 -0.39 -10.45 4.87
C ASP A 93 -0.11 -9.11 5.56
N ASN A 94 1.17 -8.81 5.81
CA ASN A 94 1.61 -7.52 6.32
C ASN A 94 1.24 -6.38 5.34
N LEU A 95 1.52 -6.55 4.05
CA LEU A 95 1.16 -5.56 3.02
C LEU A 95 -0.34 -5.28 3.02
N VAL A 96 -1.17 -6.32 2.94
CA VAL A 96 -2.64 -6.20 2.95
C VAL A 96 -3.13 -5.57 4.24
N SER A 97 -2.59 -5.97 5.39
CA SER A 97 -2.94 -5.39 6.70
C SER A 97 -2.71 -3.88 6.74
N LYS A 98 -1.61 -3.37 6.17
CA LYS A 98 -1.34 -1.92 6.13
C LYS A 98 -2.30 -1.16 5.23
N ILE A 99 -2.71 -1.74 4.11
CA ILE A 99 -3.68 -1.14 3.19
C ILE A 99 -5.05 -1.05 3.86
N VAL A 100 -5.51 -2.15 4.44
CA VAL A 100 -6.81 -2.23 5.12
C VAL A 100 -6.87 -1.26 6.30
N SER A 101 -5.79 -1.21 7.11
CA SER A 101 -5.66 -0.26 8.22
C SER A 101 -5.81 1.20 7.76
N GLY A 102 -5.12 1.59 6.68
CA GLY A 102 -5.24 2.93 6.11
C GLY A 102 -6.65 3.24 5.60
N TYR A 103 -7.31 2.29 4.93
CA TYR A 103 -8.68 2.45 4.46
C TYR A 103 -9.67 2.66 5.62
N ILE A 104 -9.55 1.90 6.71
CA ILE A 104 -10.42 2.04 7.89
C ILE A 104 -10.27 3.42 8.51
N GLN A 105 -9.03 3.90 8.68
CA GLN A 105 -8.76 5.23 9.21
C GLN A 105 -9.41 6.32 8.35
N LEU A 106 -9.28 6.24 7.03
CA LEU A 106 -9.93 7.17 6.09
C LEU A 106 -11.46 7.11 6.17
N LYS A 107 -12.05 5.91 6.17
CA LYS A 107 -13.50 5.72 6.26
C LYS A 107 -14.07 6.31 7.56
N GLU A 108 -13.40 6.06 8.67
CA GLU A 108 -13.79 6.59 9.98
C GLU A 108 -13.72 8.12 10.02
N TYR A 109 -12.66 8.70 9.48
CA TYR A 109 -12.55 10.15 9.35
C TYR A 109 -13.69 10.75 8.51
N ILE A 110 -13.99 10.17 7.35
CA ILE A 110 -15.05 10.66 6.46
C ILE A 110 -16.42 10.54 7.12
N THR A 111 -16.70 9.41 7.78
CA THR A 111 -18.03 9.10 8.33
C THR A 111 -18.30 9.86 9.63
N LYS A 112 -17.30 9.98 10.50
CA LYS A 112 -17.49 10.48 11.87
C LYS A 112 -16.80 11.82 12.14
N ARG A 113 -16.04 12.35 11.17
CA ARG A 113 -15.19 13.54 11.33
C ARG A 113 -14.29 13.45 12.57
N ARG A 114 -13.89 12.23 12.92
CA ARG A 114 -13.03 11.92 14.06
C ARG A 114 -11.75 11.30 13.55
N ASN A 115 -10.62 11.79 14.05
CA ASN A 115 -9.36 11.08 13.87
C ASN A 115 -9.35 9.85 14.78
N ILE A 116 -8.94 8.70 14.24
CA ILE A 116 -8.56 7.57 15.10
C ILE A 116 -7.30 8.03 15.86
N GLU A 117 -7.27 7.83 17.17
CA GLU A 117 -6.09 8.17 17.96
C GLU A 117 -5.00 7.18 17.58
N VAL A 118 -4.02 7.67 16.82
CA VAL A 118 -2.93 6.84 16.37
C VAL A 118 -1.71 7.15 17.21
N LYS A 119 -1.09 6.12 17.80
CA LYS A 119 0.11 6.32 18.61
C LYS A 119 1.25 6.71 17.67
N VAL A 120 1.74 7.93 17.84
CA VAL A 120 2.94 8.42 17.16
C VAL A 120 4.15 7.95 17.95
N PHE A 121 5.05 7.26 17.27
CA PHE A 121 6.34 6.90 17.82
C PHE A 121 7.44 7.56 16.98
N ASN A 122 8.43 8.15 17.67
CA ASN A 122 9.60 8.75 17.05
C ASN A 122 10.77 7.77 17.13
N GLN A 123 11.16 7.20 15.99
CA GLN A 123 12.55 6.80 15.80
C GLN A 123 13.18 7.83 14.85
N ASP A 124 13.91 8.76 15.47
CA ASP A 124 14.82 9.72 14.85
C ASP A 124 14.16 10.86 14.03
N GLU A 125 13.46 11.77 14.73
CA GLU A 125 13.07 13.18 14.40
C GLU A 125 12.45 13.53 13.01
N TRP A 126 12.49 12.62 12.05
CA TRP A 126 12.10 12.81 10.64
C TRP A 126 11.10 11.75 10.17
N ASN A 127 10.84 10.72 10.99
CA ASN A 127 9.96 9.62 10.67
C ASN A 127 8.91 9.43 11.78
N GLU A 128 7.80 10.16 11.66
CA GLU A 128 6.62 9.92 12.49
C GLU A 128 5.89 8.67 11.98
N TYR A 129 5.67 7.67 12.83
CA TYR A 129 4.83 6.53 12.48
C TYR A 129 3.62 6.39 13.36
N TYR A 130 2.51 6.09 12.69
CA TYR A 130 1.17 6.01 13.22
C TYR A 130 0.83 4.52 13.40
N HIS A 131 0.76 4.06 14.64
CA HIS A 131 0.24 2.73 15.00
C HIS A 131 -1.20 2.81 15.53
N SER A 132 -2.15 2.21 14.80
CA SER A 132 -3.53 2.02 15.22
C SER A 132 -3.70 0.65 15.86
N SER A 133 -4.64 0.54 16.80
CA SER A 133 -4.95 -0.73 17.45
C SER A 133 -5.73 -1.64 16.48
N PHE A 134 -5.14 -2.78 16.10
CA PHE A 134 -5.79 -3.76 15.21
C PHE A 134 -7.17 -4.19 15.72
N ASP A 135 -7.34 -4.34 17.05
CA ASP A 135 -8.62 -4.68 17.66
C ASP A 135 -9.67 -3.56 17.49
N GLU A 136 -9.24 -2.30 17.56
CA GLU A 136 -10.11 -1.15 17.33
C GLU A 136 -10.52 -1.10 15.86
N GLU A 137 -9.58 -1.26 14.94
CA GLU A 137 -9.82 -1.31 13.50
C GLU A 137 -10.78 -2.45 13.10
N LEU A 138 -10.56 -3.66 13.64
CA LEU A 138 -11.42 -4.81 13.39
C LEU A 138 -12.83 -4.59 13.93
N SER A 139 -12.97 -3.91 15.08
CA SER A 139 -14.29 -3.56 15.64
C SER A 139 -15.05 -2.57 14.74
N LEU A 140 -14.35 -1.66 14.07
CA LEU A 140 -14.93 -0.68 13.15
C LEU A 140 -15.34 -1.35 11.83
N LEU A 141 -14.51 -2.25 11.29
CA LEU A 141 -14.86 -3.08 10.13
C LEU A 141 -16.15 -3.87 10.37
N LYS A 142 -16.23 -4.58 11.51
CA LYS A 142 -17.42 -5.39 11.85
C LYS A 142 -18.70 -4.54 11.96
N LYS A 143 -18.60 -3.31 12.46
CA LYS A 143 -19.73 -2.37 12.52
C LYS A 143 -20.15 -1.86 11.14
N ALA A 144 -19.23 -1.77 10.19
CA ALA A 144 -19.51 -1.26 8.85
C ALA A 144 -20.06 -2.32 7.87
N LEU A 145 -20.05 -3.59 8.26
CA LEU A 145 -20.59 -4.73 7.51
C LEU A 145 -22.01 -5.14 7.96
N ASN A 146 -22.51 -4.55 9.05
CA ASN A 146 -23.88 -4.68 9.56
C ASN A 146 -24.70 -3.45 9.22
#